data_AF-A0A1E2UQU2-F1
#
_entry.id   AF-A0A1E2UQU2-F1
#
_cell.length_a   1.000
_cell.length_b   1.000
_cell.length_c   1.000
_cell.angle_alpha   90.00
_cell.angle_beta   90.00
_cell.angle_gamma   90.00
#
_symmetry.space_group_name_H-M   'P 1'
#
loop_
_entity.id
_entity.type
_entity.pdbx_description
1 polymer ?
#
loop_
_entity_poly.entity_id
_entity_poly.type
_entity_poly.pdbx_seq_one_letter_code
_entity_poly.pdbx_strand_id
1 'polypeptide(L)'
;MLRTVAEILQEFANEERQKLDNFELKHGPTIGKMYEGLTSEILGRAIPEEIGLRIVSGVIYDDTGVMTGEIDCMLVEGKGVQVPYTSSFKWHIKDVICVFEVKKTLYSKDLADSFAHVRDVLSSYSRYIESGNAKGKVDLGSARKAFSMITKTIAPIHEDVGTLPLMEEMVYHTLVMEQLSPIRIVLGYHGFKSEYSFREAMFEYLEENLNKQGFGVGSFPQLIISENHSLVKGNGQPYCPPLRNGSWDFFLSSPENPAVFILELVWTRLQLKYSLGGLWGEDLLEEGFHVFLSGKIVQKEGRTSWDYQYKPIEKEILEEEYKPGQWKPVFLDQNQFVIINRLCSEGSEDVANTDFVKWLGDQNINVDSFVDSLLNTGLVAKDKNHLKLTTEECQCVILPTGEYVAAENNTGRLTRWISSRL
;
A
#
# COMPACT_ATOMS: atom_id res chain seq x y z
N MET A 1 16.92 -6.88 7.19
CA MET A 1 16.40 -8.26 7.30
C MET A 1 15.39 -8.55 6.20
N LEU A 2 14.29 -7.79 6.07
CA LEU A 2 13.28 -8.01 5.03
C LEU A 2 13.87 -8.01 3.61
N ARG A 3 14.72 -7.02 3.27
CA ARG A 3 15.41 -6.97 1.96
C ARG A 3 16.31 -8.19 1.71
N THR A 4 17.08 -8.61 2.70
CA THR A 4 17.91 -9.83 2.60
C THR A 4 17.06 -11.07 2.37
N VAL A 5 15.90 -11.18 3.05
CA VAL A 5 14.94 -12.27 2.79
C VAL A 5 14.38 -12.15 1.38
N ALA A 6 14.00 -10.95 0.93
CA ALA A 6 13.51 -10.71 -0.43
C ALA A 6 14.56 -11.09 -1.49
N GLU A 7 15.84 -10.78 -1.28
CA GLU A 7 16.94 -11.17 -2.15
C GLU A 7 17.06 -12.70 -2.24
N ILE A 8 17.06 -13.39 -1.09
CA ILE A 8 17.13 -14.86 -1.05
C ILE A 8 15.92 -15.49 -1.75
N LEU A 9 14.71 -14.98 -1.49
CA LEU A 9 13.49 -15.49 -2.12
C LEU A 9 13.48 -15.23 -3.62
N GLN A 10 13.98 -14.07 -4.06
CA GLN A 10 14.06 -13.73 -5.49
C GLN A 10 15.09 -14.61 -6.22
N GLU A 11 16.26 -14.84 -5.62
CA GLU A 11 17.26 -15.75 -6.19
C GLU A 11 16.74 -17.19 -6.29
N PHE A 12 16.08 -17.67 -5.23
CA PHE A 12 15.43 -18.98 -5.26
C PHE A 12 14.33 -19.04 -6.33
N ALA A 13 13.47 -18.02 -6.43
CA ALA A 13 12.44 -17.93 -7.45
C ALA A 13 13.03 -17.93 -8.87
N ASN A 14 14.14 -17.22 -9.09
CA ASN A 14 14.84 -17.15 -10.36
C ASN A 14 15.41 -18.53 -10.75
N GLU A 15 16.05 -19.22 -9.82
CA GLU A 15 16.61 -20.56 -10.05
C GLU A 15 15.51 -21.58 -10.38
N GLU A 16 14.44 -21.62 -9.59
CA GLU A 16 13.33 -22.53 -9.81
C GLU A 16 12.57 -22.19 -11.10
N ARG A 17 12.36 -20.90 -11.41
CA ARG A 17 11.79 -20.45 -12.69
C ARG A 17 12.57 -21.01 -13.88
N GLN A 18 13.90 -20.94 -13.85
CA GLN A 18 14.75 -21.51 -14.91
C GLN A 18 14.57 -23.02 -15.05
N LYS A 19 14.45 -23.75 -13.93
CA LYS A 19 14.15 -25.20 -13.95
C LYS A 19 12.80 -25.48 -14.59
N LEU A 20 11.75 -24.72 -14.23
CA LEU A 20 10.41 -24.86 -14.79
C LEU A 20 10.38 -24.53 -16.29
N ASP A 21 11.15 -23.53 -16.74
CA ASP A 21 11.22 -23.16 -18.16
C ASP A 21 11.95 -24.19 -19.02
N ASN A 22 12.94 -24.88 -18.46
CA ASN A 22 13.64 -25.98 -19.12
C ASN A 22 12.88 -27.31 -19.07
N PHE A 23 11.79 -27.39 -18.29
CA PHE A 23 10.97 -28.59 -18.21
C PHE A 23 10.10 -28.72 -19.47
N GLU A 24 10.40 -29.70 -20.32
CA GLU A 24 9.68 -29.92 -21.57
C GLU A 24 8.23 -30.40 -21.33
N LEU A 25 7.31 -29.46 -21.23
CA LEU A 25 5.88 -29.71 -21.10
C LEU A 25 5.09 -28.72 -21.97
N LYS A 26 4.09 -29.22 -22.71
CA LYS A 26 3.23 -28.40 -23.58
C LYS A 26 1.81 -28.20 -23.06
N HIS A 27 1.47 -28.81 -21.91
CA HIS A 27 0.13 -28.75 -21.35
C HIS A 27 -0.05 -27.49 -20.48
N GLY A 28 -0.61 -26.43 -21.08
CA GLY A 28 -0.79 -25.10 -20.46
C GLY A 28 -1.32 -25.12 -19.02
N PRO A 29 -2.41 -25.84 -18.70
CA PRO A 29 -2.93 -25.89 -17.33
C PRO A 29 -1.96 -26.49 -16.31
N THR A 30 -1.15 -27.48 -16.71
CA THR A 30 -0.15 -28.07 -15.82
C THR A 30 1.03 -27.12 -15.63
N ILE A 31 1.40 -26.36 -16.67
CA ILE A 31 2.41 -25.30 -16.55
C ILE A 31 1.94 -24.24 -15.57
N GLY A 32 0.67 -23.79 -15.63
CA GLY A 32 0.09 -22.88 -14.63
C GLY A 32 0.30 -23.38 -13.20
N LYS A 33 -0.13 -24.63 -12.93
CA LYS A 33 0.03 -25.29 -11.63
C LYS A 33 1.47 -25.39 -11.13
N MET A 34 2.46 -25.49 -12.03
CA MET A 34 3.87 -25.48 -11.64
C MET A 34 4.27 -24.13 -11.03
N TYR A 35 3.83 -23.03 -11.62
CA TYR A 35 4.10 -21.68 -11.13
C TYR A 35 3.29 -21.33 -9.88
N GLU A 36 2.05 -21.81 -9.78
CA GLU A 36 1.23 -21.72 -8.56
C GLU A 36 1.89 -22.47 -7.39
N GLY A 37 2.43 -23.67 -7.66
CA GLY A 37 3.16 -24.47 -6.68
C GLY A 37 4.45 -23.79 -6.22
N LEU A 38 5.23 -23.23 -7.15
CA LEU A 38 6.43 -22.45 -6.82
C LEU A 38 6.08 -21.24 -5.94
N THR A 39 5.02 -20.51 -6.30
CA THR A 39 4.54 -19.35 -5.51
C THR A 39 4.20 -19.80 -4.08
N SER A 40 3.48 -20.90 -3.94
CA SER A 40 3.07 -21.45 -2.65
C SER A 40 4.27 -21.85 -1.78
N GLU A 41 5.29 -22.47 -2.39
CA GLU A 41 6.52 -22.87 -1.70
C GLU A 41 7.35 -21.66 -1.23
N ILE A 42 7.51 -20.65 -2.08
CA ILE A 42 8.22 -19.40 -1.73
C ILE A 42 7.53 -18.72 -0.55
N LEU A 43 6.21 -18.54 -0.62
CA LEU A 43 5.43 -17.88 0.42
C LEU A 43 5.43 -18.69 1.73
N GLY A 44 5.35 -20.02 1.66
CA GLY A 44 5.42 -20.90 2.82
C GLY A 44 6.76 -20.82 3.57
N ARG A 45 7.85 -20.43 2.90
CA ARG A 45 9.15 -20.17 3.54
C ARG A 45 9.23 -18.79 4.19
N ALA A 46 8.44 -17.84 3.73
CA ALA A 46 8.48 -16.44 4.18
C ALA A 46 7.49 -16.13 5.31
N ILE A 47 6.44 -16.95 5.46
CA ILE A 47 5.34 -16.70 6.39
C ILE A 47 5.34 -17.77 7.49
N PRO A 48 5.36 -17.39 8.78
CA PRO A 48 5.42 -18.34 9.89
C PRO A 48 4.11 -19.13 10.05
N GLU A 49 4.19 -20.45 9.98
CA GLU A 49 3.04 -21.34 10.21
C GLU A 49 2.62 -21.37 11.69
N GLU A 50 3.52 -21.02 12.60
CA GLU A 50 3.33 -21.11 14.06
C GLU A 50 2.21 -20.20 14.56
N ILE A 51 1.88 -19.14 13.82
CA ILE A 51 0.77 -18.23 14.12
C ILE A 51 -0.57 -18.67 13.52
N GLY A 52 -0.65 -19.90 12.99
CA GLY A 52 -1.88 -20.51 12.48
C GLY A 52 -2.27 -20.06 11.07
N LEU A 53 -1.32 -19.45 10.34
CA LEU A 53 -1.47 -19.05 8.95
C LEU A 53 -1.19 -20.22 8.00
N ARG A 54 -1.84 -20.20 6.84
CA ARG A 54 -1.66 -21.23 5.81
C ARG A 54 -1.66 -20.63 4.42
N ILE A 55 -0.84 -21.20 3.55
CA ILE A 55 -0.88 -20.97 2.11
C ILE A 55 -1.67 -22.10 1.47
N VAL A 56 -2.73 -21.76 0.75
CA VAL A 56 -3.65 -22.72 0.13
C VAL A 56 -4.13 -22.23 -1.23
N SER A 57 -4.68 -23.13 -2.04
CA SER A 57 -5.47 -22.79 -3.23
C SER A 57 -6.94 -23.17 -3.01
N GLY A 58 -7.84 -22.58 -3.80
CA GLY A 58 -9.25 -22.93 -3.76
C GLY A 58 -10.18 -21.75 -3.98
N VAL A 59 -11.40 -21.81 -3.44
CA VAL A 59 -12.47 -20.85 -3.75
C VAL A 59 -12.82 -20.02 -2.52
N ILE A 60 -13.12 -18.73 -2.73
CA ILE A 60 -13.59 -17.84 -1.68
C ILE A 60 -15.11 -17.74 -1.74
N TYR A 61 -15.77 -17.75 -0.59
CA TYR A 61 -17.22 -17.51 -0.48
C TYR A 61 -17.55 -16.45 0.57
N ASP A 62 -18.71 -15.82 0.42
CA ASP A 62 -19.26 -14.86 1.38
C ASP A 62 -20.61 -15.31 1.95
N ASP A 63 -21.16 -14.51 2.85
CA ASP A 63 -22.42 -14.80 3.55
C ASP A 63 -23.65 -14.82 2.64
N THR A 64 -23.54 -14.31 1.40
CA THR A 64 -24.62 -14.40 0.40
C THR A 64 -24.61 -15.76 -0.33
N GLY A 65 -23.59 -16.58 -0.09
CA GLY A 65 -23.39 -17.87 -0.77
C GLY A 65 -22.75 -17.74 -2.15
N VAL A 66 -22.46 -16.52 -2.60
CA VAL A 66 -21.71 -16.27 -3.83
C VAL A 66 -20.26 -16.70 -3.63
N MET A 67 -19.69 -17.29 -4.68
CA MET A 67 -18.31 -17.78 -4.72
C MET A 67 -17.50 -17.07 -5.80
N THR A 68 -16.21 -16.93 -5.59
CA THR A 68 -15.25 -16.49 -6.61
C THR A 68 -14.93 -17.62 -7.60
N GLY A 69 -14.14 -17.32 -8.62
CA GLY A 69 -13.35 -18.34 -9.31
C GLY A 69 -12.36 -19.03 -8.37
N GLU A 70 -11.65 -20.05 -8.89
CA GLU A 70 -10.54 -20.68 -8.19
C GLU A 70 -9.39 -19.68 -8.09
N ILE A 71 -8.95 -19.41 -6.87
CA ILE A 71 -7.80 -18.56 -6.56
C ILE A 71 -6.56 -19.45 -6.46
N ASP A 72 -5.56 -19.10 -7.27
CA ASP A 72 -4.30 -19.83 -7.42
C ASP A 72 -3.56 -20.03 -6.10
N CYS A 73 -3.44 -18.95 -5.32
CA CYS A 73 -2.80 -18.98 -4.01
C CYS A 73 -3.41 -17.93 -3.08
N MET A 74 -3.67 -18.30 -1.83
CA MET A 74 -4.18 -17.41 -0.81
C MET A 74 -3.52 -17.68 0.54
N LEU A 75 -3.22 -16.59 1.24
CA LEU A 75 -2.86 -16.59 2.66
C LEU A 75 -4.13 -16.49 3.48
N VAL A 76 -4.36 -17.48 4.34
CA VAL A 76 -5.59 -17.60 5.13
C VAL A 76 -5.26 -17.91 6.59
N GLU A 77 -6.24 -17.63 7.45
CA GLU A 77 -6.23 -18.03 8.86
C GLU A 77 -7.43 -18.91 9.20
N GLY A 78 -7.33 -19.69 10.28
CA GLY A 78 -8.46 -20.48 10.76
C GLY A 78 -8.69 -21.78 9.97
N LYS A 79 -9.96 -22.11 9.70
CA LYS A 79 -10.36 -23.42 9.12
C LYS A 79 -11.25 -23.24 7.90
N GLY A 80 -10.74 -23.66 6.74
CA GLY A 80 -11.54 -23.81 5.53
C GLY A 80 -12.46 -25.03 5.58
N VAL A 81 -13.38 -25.09 4.62
CA VAL A 81 -14.29 -26.22 4.41
C VAL A 81 -13.79 -27.02 3.22
N GLN A 82 -13.41 -28.28 3.43
CA GLN A 82 -12.98 -29.14 2.34
C GLN A 82 -14.13 -29.37 1.35
N VAL A 83 -13.85 -29.23 0.06
CA VAL A 83 -14.81 -29.59 -0.99
C VAL A 83 -14.87 -31.13 -1.07
N PRO A 84 -16.05 -31.74 -0.91
CA PRO A 84 -16.17 -33.21 -0.82
C PRO A 84 -15.45 -33.94 -1.95
N TYR A 85 -14.67 -34.97 -1.58
CA TYR A 85 -13.91 -35.82 -2.51
C TYR A 85 -12.81 -35.11 -3.31
N THR A 86 -12.34 -33.94 -2.86
CA THR A 86 -11.22 -33.21 -3.48
C THR A 86 -10.16 -32.81 -2.44
N SER A 87 -8.98 -32.41 -2.89
CA SER A 87 -7.97 -31.74 -2.06
C SER A 87 -8.23 -30.23 -1.89
N SER A 88 -9.23 -29.68 -2.57
CA SER A 88 -9.54 -28.25 -2.58
C SER A 88 -10.38 -27.86 -1.36
N PHE A 89 -10.18 -26.63 -0.91
CA PHE A 89 -10.93 -26.04 0.19
C PHE A 89 -11.68 -24.80 -0.31
N LYS A 90 -12.80 -24.50 0.34
CA LYS A 90 -13.41 -23.18 0.27
C LYS A 90 -13.19 -22.43 1.56
N TRP A 91 -12.89 -21.14 1.44
CA TRP A 91 -12.60 -20.25 2.56
C TRP A 91 -13.59 -19.11 2.61
N HIS A 92 -14.03 -18.76 3.81
CA HIS A 92 -14.88 -17.60 3.97
C HIS A 92 -14.03 -16.35 3.78
N ILE A 93 -14.54 -15.34 3.06
CA ILE A 93 -13.80 -14.12 2.71
C ILE A 93 -13.19 -13.39 3.92
N LYS A 94 -13.83 -13.45 5.08
CA LYS A 94 -13.33 -12.88 6.35
C LYS A 94 -11.99 -13.49 6.84
N ASP A 95 -11.73 -14.74 6.47
CA ASP A 95 -10.58 -15.54 6.92
C ASP A 95 -9.42 -15.47 5.89
N VAL A 96 -9.59 -14.71 4.81
CA VAL A 96 -8.59 -14.50 3.76
C VAL A 96 -7.82 -13.20 4.05
N ILE A 97 -6.49 -13.28 4.03
CA ILE A 97 -5.59 -12.16 4.32
C ILE A 97 -5.00 -11.59 3.02
N CYS A 98 -4.57 -12.46 2.12
CA CYS A 98 -3.97 -12.09 0.84
C CYS A 98 -4.34 -13.12 -0.22
N VAL A 99 -4.53 -12.67 -1.46
CA VAL A 99 -4.73 -13.52 -2.64
C VAL A 99 -3.67 -13.19 -3.69
N PHE A 100 -3.24 -14.21 -4.41
CA PHE A 100 -2.31 -14.15 -5.52
C PHE A 100 -2.99 -14.76 -6.75
N GLU A 101 -3.06 -13.97 -7.82
CA GLU A 101 -3.36 -14.47 -9.16
C GLU A 101 -2.03 -14.68 -9.88
N VAL A 102 -1.72 -15.92 -10.25
CA VAL A 102 -0.40 -16.31 -10.76
C VAL A 102 -0.47 -16.58 -12.26
N LYS A 103 0.42 -15.92 -13.01
CA LYS A 103 0.59 -16.14 -14.44
C LYS A 103 2.04 -16.53 -14.72
N LYS A 104 2.24 -17.55 -15.56
CA LYS A 104 3.56 -17.80 -16.16
C LYS A 104 4.02 -16.54 -16.90
N THR A 105 3.14 -15.94 -17.70
CA THR A 105 3.44 -14.76 -18.47
C THR A 105 2.29 -13.77 -18.37
N LEU A 106 2.61 -12.52 -18.03
CA LEU A 106 1.63 -11.45 -17.84
C LEU A 106 1.81 -10.39 -18.93
N TYR A 107 1.09 -10.55 -20.04
CA TYR A 107 0.93 -9.53 -21.08
C TYR A 107 -0.47 -8.89 -21.00
N SER A 108 -0.80 -7.95 -21.89
CA SER A 108 -2.00 -7.10 -21.78
C SER A 108 -3.31 -7.87 -21.58
N LYS A 109 -3.49 -9.02 -22.25
CA LYS A 109 -4.68 -9.85 -22.06
C LYS A 109 -4.72 -10.49 -20.66
N ASP A 110 -3.62 -11.13 -20.27
CA ASP A 110 -3.51 -11.78 -18.95
C ASP A 110 -3.60 -10.77 -17.81
N LEU A 111 -3.09 -9.55 -18.03
CA LEU A 111 -3.22 -8.40 -17.14
C LEU A 111 -4.69 -8.02 -16.92
N ALA A 112 -5.45 -7.86 -18.01
CA ALA A 112 -6.88 -7.53 -17.95
C ALA A 112 -7.69 -8.63 -17.24
N ASP A 113 -7.43 -9.89 -17.60
CA ASP A 113 -8.10 -11.06 -17.01
C ASP A 113 -7.79 -11.17 -15.51
N SER A 114 -6.52 -11.02 -15.13
CA SER A 114 -6.06 -11.08 -13.73
C SER A 114 -6.64 -9.93 -12.90
N PHE A 115 -6.66 -8.71 -13.44
CA PHE A 115 -7.25 -7.54 -12.78
C PHE A 115 -8.74 -7.76 -12.48
N ALA A 116 -9.49 -8.28 -13.46
CA ALA A 116 -10.90 -8.59 -13.27
C ALA A 116 -11.10 -9.67 -12.20
N HIS A 117 -10.28 -10.72 -12.21
CA HIS A 117 -10.40 -11.83 -11.27
C HIS A 117 -10.14 -11.41 -9.82
N VAL A 118 -9.06 -10.66 -9.55
CA VAL A 118 -8.78 -10.20 -8.18
C VAL A 118 -9.79 -9.14 -7.71
N ARG A 119 -10.45 -8.41 -8.61
CA ARG A 119 -11.55 -7.50 -8.26
C ARG A 119 -12.78 -8.23 -7.73
N ASP A 120 -13.03 -9.47 -8.15
CA ASP A 120 -14.14 -10.27 -7.64
C ASP A 120 -13.97 -10.60 -6.15
N VAL A 121 -12.73 -10.72 -5.67
CA VAL A 121 -12.40 -10.88 -4.25
C VAL A 121 -12.82 -9.64 -3.44
N LEU A 122 -12.53 -8.44 -3.93
CA LEU A 122 -13.01 -7.21 -3.30
C LEU A 122 -14.53 -7.15 -3.28
N SER A 123 -15.17 -7.55 -4.39
CA SER A 123 -16.63 -7.57 -4.49
C SER A 123 -17.26 -8.54 -3.49
N SER A 124 -16.62 -9.70 -3.25
CA SER A 124 -17.00 -10.64 -2.20
C SER A 124 -16.84 -10.05 -0.80
N TYR A 125 -15.76 -9.31 -0.55
CA TYR A 125 -15.56 -8.63 0.73
C TYR A 125 -16.60 -7.53 0.95
N SER A 126 -16.91 -6.73 -0.07
CA SER A 126 -17.96 -5.70 0.02
C SER A 126 -19.31 -6.30 0.39
N ARG A 127 -19.73 -7.40 -0.27
CA ARG A 127 -20.97 -8.11 0.08
C ARG A 127 -20.97 -8.64 1.51
N TYR A 128 -19.83 -9.13 1.98
CA TYR A 128 -19.69 -9.58 3.37
C TYR A 128 -19.95 -8.43 4.36
N ILE A 129 -19.35 -7.25 4.14
CA ILE A 129 -19.59 -6.07 4.98
C ILE A 129 -21.05 -5.62 4.89
N GLU A 130 -21.60 -5.51 3.67
CA GLU A 130 -22.98 -5.07 3.42
C GLU A 130 -24.04 -6.01 4.02
N SER A 131 -23.71 -7.29 4.20
CA SER A 131 -24.62 -8.27 4.83
C SER A 131 -24.91 -7.97 6.31
N GLY A 132 -24.12 -7.11 6.97
CA GLY A 132 -24.22 -6.82 8.40
C GLY A 132 -23.74 -7.94 9.32
N ASN A 133 -23.22 -9.04 8.76
CA ASN A 133 -22.67 -10.16 9.52
C ASN A 133 -21.20 -9.96 9.93
N ALA A 134 -20.54 -8.92 9.41
CA ALA A 134 -19.24 -8.47 9.88
C ALA A 134 -19.38 -7.99 11.34
N LYS A 135 -19.09 -8.89 12.28
CA LYS A 135 -19.19 -8.66 13.72
C LYS A 135 -17.81 -8.35 14.30
N GLY A 136 -17.76 -7.36 15.18
CA GLY A 136 -16.56 -6.99 15.92
C GLY A 136 -16.33 -5.48 15.88
N LYS A 137 -15.64 -4.95 16.90
CA LYS A 137 -15.06 -3.62 16.79
C LYS A 137 -13.82 -3.74 15.92
N VAL A 138 -13.82 -3.01 14.82
CA VAL A 138 -12.67 -2.95 13.90
C VAL A 138 -11.90 -1.68 14.20
N ASP A 139 -10.60 -1.84 14.46
CA ASP A 139 -9.72 -0.68 14.61
C ASP A 139 -9.42 -0.09 13.23
N LEU A 140 -9.79 1.17 13.01
CA LEU A 140 -9.54 1.91 11.77
C LEU A 140 -8.34 2.87 11.91
N GLY A 141 -7.53 2.72 12.97
CA GLY A 141 -6.39 3.59 13.26
C GLY A 141 -5.43 3.74 12.08
N SER A 142 -5.08 2.63 11.42
CA SER A 142 -4.17 2.65 10.27
C SER A 142 -4.74 3.40 9.06
N ALA A 143 -5.99 3.15 8.67
CA ALA A 143 -6.66 3.89 7.59
C ALA A 143 -6.80 5.38 7.93
N ARG A 144 -7.09 5.73 9.19
CA ARG A 144 -7.19 7.12 9.66
C ARG A 144 -5.83 7.82 9.65
N LYS A 145 -4.75 7.11 10.01
CA LYS A 145 -3.37 7.60 9.91
C LYS A 145 -3.00 7.86 8.45
N ALA A 146 -3.20 6.87 7.58
CA ALA A 146 -2.97 6.98 6.14
C ALA A 146 -3.75 8.14 5.53
N PHE A 147 -5.03 8.29 5.86
CA PHE A 147 -5.86 9.41 5.43
C PHE A 147 -5.23 10.75 5.83
N SER A 148 -4.77 10.86 7.08
CA SER A 148 -4.21 12.11 7.60
C SER A 148 -2.89 12.48 6.94
N MET A 149 -2.04 11.48 6.66
CA MET A 149 -0.80 11.66 5.90
C MET A 149 -1.08 12.05 4.43
N ILE A 150 -2.04 11.39 3.79
CA ILE A 150 -2.37 11.64 2.38
C ILE A 150 -3.01 13.02 2.20
N THR A 151 -4.02 13.34 2.99
CA THR A 151 -4.86 14.53 2.81
C THR A 151 -4.37 15.75 3.58
N LYS A 152 -3.40 15.58 4.48
CA LYS A 152 -2.93 16.61 5.43
C LYS A 152 -4.04 17.11 6.36
N THR A 153 -5.14 16.37 6.49
CA THR A 153 -6.29 16.67 7.34
C THR A 153 -6.49 15.53 8.33
N ILE A 154 -6.70 15.82 9.61
CA ILE A 154 -6.92 14.79 10.61
C ILE A 154 -8.22 14.03 10.32
N ALA A 155 -8.12 12.71 10.26
CA ALA A 155 -9.27 11.86 9.97
C ALA A 155 -10.38 12.03 11.02
N PRO A 156 -11.62 12.37 10.61
CA PRO A 156 -12.74 12.45 11.52
C PRO A 156 -13.09 11.06 12.07
N ILE A 157 -13.94 11.02 13.11
CA ILE A 157 -14.57 9.75 13.51
C ILE A 157 -15.49 9.28 12.38
N HIS A 158 -15.71 7.96 12.29
CA HIS A 158 -16.41 7.37 11.14
C HIS A 158 -17.79 8.00 10.86
N GLU A 159 -18.52 8.35 11.93
CA GLU A 159 -19.85 8.97 11.87
C GLU A 159 -19.85 10.35 11.20
N ASP A 160 -18.71 11.05 11.25
CA ASP A 160 -18.55 12.41 10.72
C ASP A 160 -17.93 12.43 9.30
N VAL A 161 -17.63 11.28 8.71
CA VAL A 161 -16.96 11.19 7.39
C VAL A 161 -17.75 11.88 6.29
N GLY A 162 -19.10 11.83 6.34
CA GLY A 162 -19.96 12.51 5.38
C GLY A 162 -19.92 14.05 5.46
N THR A 163 -19.17 14.63 6.40
CA THR A 163 -18.91 16.07 6.49
C THR A 163 -17.66 16.52 5.74
N LEU A 164 -16.82 15.56 5.31
CA LEU A 164 -15.62 15.84 4.54
C LEU A 164 -15.98 16.34 3.14
N PRO A 165 -15.10 17.12 2.49
CA PRO A 165 -15.24 17.33 1.06
C PRO A 165 -15.10 15.98 0.31
N LEU A 166 -15.76 15.91 -0.84
CA LEU A 166 -16.00 14.64 -1.53
C LEU A 166 -14.71 13.86 -1.86
N MET A 167 -13.62 14.56 -2.21
CA MET A 167 -12.34 13.91 -2.51
C MET A 167 -11.79 13.21 -1.26
N GLU A 168 -11.76 13.90 -0.13
CA GLU A 168 -11.34 13.32 1.15
C GLU A 168 -12.27 12.19 1.58
N GLU A 169 -13.60 12.35 1.48
CA GLU A 169 -14.56 11.30 1.79
C GLU A 169 -14.28 10.01 1.01
N MET A 170 -14.04 10.13 -0.30
CA MET A 170 -13.74 8.98 -1.16
C MET A 170 -12.38 8.35 -0.87
N VAL A 171 -11.36 9.17 -0.54
CA VAL A 171 -10.05 8.66 -0.08
C VAL A 171 -10.23 7.89 1.23
N TYR A 172 -10.96 8.43 2.21
CA TYR A 172 -11.23 7.77 3.48
C TYR A 172 -11.89 6.39 3.28
N HIS A 173 -13.00 6.33 2.54
CA HIS A 173 -13.69 5.06 2.30
C HIS A 173 -12.81 4.05 1.55
N THR A 174 -12.00 4.53 0.59
CA THR A 174 -11.03 3.67 -0.10
C THR A 174 -10.03 3.09 0.89
N LEU A 175 -9.39 3.91 1.72
CA LEU A 175 -8.39 3.45 2.69
C LEU A 175 -8.96 2.50 3.75
N VAL A 176 -10.20 2.70 4.18
CA VAL A 176 -10.91 1.76 5.05
C VAL A 176 -11.06 0.41 4.35
N MET A 177 -11.60 0.39 3.13
CA MET A 177 -11.74 -0.87 2.38
C MET A 177 -10.41 -1.55 2.09
N GLU A 178 -9.35 -0.77 1.82
CA GLU A 178 -7.99 -1.27 1.64
C GLU A 178 -7.46 -1.95 2.91
N GLN A 179 -7.67 -1.36 4.09
CA GLN A 179 -7.25 -1.96 5.37
C GLN A 179 -8.02 -3.25 5.69
N LEU A 180 -9.29 -3.31 5.31
CA LEU A 180 -10.20 -4.38 5.74
C LEU A 180 -10.22 -5.58 4.79
N SER A 181 -10.24 -5.32 3.49
CA SER A 181 -10.30 -6.36 2.46
C SER A 181 -8.95 -7.09 2.30
N PRO A 182 -8.94 -8.33 1.75
CA PRO A 182 -7.69 -9.03 1.48
C PRO A 182 -6.76 -8.22 0.56
N ILE A 183 -5.46 -8.35 0.78
CA ILE A 183 -4.47 -7.87 -0.19
C ILE A 183 -4.65 -8.68 -1.48
N ARG A 184 -4.61 -8.00 -2.62
CA ARG A 184 -4.77 -8.59 -3.95
C ARG A 184 -3.49 -8.34 -4.74
N ILE A 185 -2.83 -9.43 -5.11
CA ILE A 185 -1.57 -9.42 -5.83
C ILE A 185 -1.74 -10.18 -7.14
N VAL A 186 -1.30 -9.58 -8.25
CA VAL A 186 -1.15 -10.27 -9.53
C VAL A 186 0.35 -10.51 -9.74
N LEU A 187 0.74 -11.76 -10.00
CA LEU A 187 2.13 -12.18 -10.13
C LEU A 187 2.39 -12.82 -11.50
N GLY A 188 3.08 -12.10 -12.38
CA GLY A 188 3.64 -12.62 -13.62
C GLY A 188 5.11 -12.96 -13.48
N TYR A 189 5.48 -14.24 -13.58
CA TYR A 189 6.91 -14.66 -13.55
C TYR A 189 7.71 -14.20 -14.78
N HIS A 190 7.00 -13.94 -15.88
CA HIS A 190 7.50 -13.34 -17.12
C HIS A 190 6.50 -12.27 -17.56
N GLY A 191 6.92 -11.36 -18.44
CA GLY A 191 5.99 -10.41 -19.04
C GLY A 191 6.69 -9.23 -19.70
N PHE A 192 6.30 -8.02 -19.33
CA PHE A 192 6.80 -6.79 -19.91
C PHE A 192 8.30 -6.61 -19.62
N LYS A 193 9.06 -6.37 -20.69
CA LYS A 193 10.53 -6.28 -20.64
C LYS A 193 11.05 -4.99 -20.01
N SER A 194 10.21 -3.99 -19.85
CA SER A 194 10.57 -2.69 -19.28
C SER A 194 9.40 -2.13 -18.47
N GLU A 195 9.73 -1.35 -17.44
CA GLU A 195 8.76 -0.57 -16.66
C GLU A 195 7.90 0.32 -17.57
N TYR A 196 8.51 0.97 -18.58
CA TYR A 196 7.80 1.79 -19.57
C TYR A 196 6.68 1.00 -20.25
N SER A 197 7.00 -0.14 -20.89
CA SER A 197 6.00 -0.95 -21.60
C SER A 197 4.90 -1.50 -20.67
N PHE A 198 5.22 -1.73 -19.40
CA PHE A 198 4.26 -2.20 -18.42
C PHE A 198 3.27 -1.09 -18.03
N ARG A 199 3.77 0.13 -17.81
CA ARG A 199 2.95 1.32 -17.55
C ARG A 199 2.00 1.63 -18.70
N GLU A 200 2.52 1.62 -19.94
CA GLU A 200 1.71 1.86 -21.14
C GLU A 200 0.58 0.83 -21.25
N ALA A 201 0.88 -0.47 -21.12
CA ALA A 201 -0.15 -1.50 -21.23
C ALA A 201 -1.23 -1.42 -20.14
N MET A 202 -0.86 -1.06 -18.89
CA MET A 202 -1.84 -0.82 -17.83
C MET A 202 -2.68 0.44 -18.08
N PHE A 203 -2.09 1.48 -18.65
CA PHE A 203 -2.81 2.71 -18.96
C PHE A 203 -3.77 2.49 -20.13
N GLU A 204 -3.34 1.80 -21.20
CA GLU A 204 -4.21 1.39 -22.31
C GLU A 204 -5.42 0.59 -21.80
N TYR A 205 -5.19 -0.39 -20.93
CA TYR A 205 -6.27 -1.15 -20.30
C TYR A 205 -7.22 -0.25 -19.50
N LEU A 206 -6.70 0.75 -18.78
CA LEU A 206 -7.54 1.70 -18.06
C LEU A 206 -8.35 2.60 -19.01
N GLU A 207 -7.74 3.11 -20.07
CA GLU A 207 -8.39 3.96 -21.09
C GLU A 207 -9.58 3.25 -21.74
N GLU A 208 -9.41 1.98 -22.12
CA GLU A 208 -10.47 1.14 -22.68
C GLU A 208 -11.66 0.91 -21.72
N ASN A 209 -11.45 1.17 -20.43
CA ASN A 209 -12.40 0.92 -19.35
C ASN A 209 -12.83 2.17 -18.57
N LEU A 210 -12.48 3.36 -19.06
CA LEU A 210 -12.97 4.62 -18.49
C LEU A 210 -14.50 4.66 -18.49
N ASN A 211 -15.07 5.20 -17.42
CA ASN A 211 -16.52 5.29 -17.18
C ASN A 211 -17.27 3.95 -17.07
N LYS A 212 -16.56 2.81 -17.01
CA LYS A 212 -17.17 1.52 -16.67
C LYS A 212 -17.19 1.31 -15.16
N GLN A 213 -18.21 0.63 -14.65
CA GLN A 213 -18.27 0.24 -13.25
C GLN A 213 -17.13 -0.74 -12.91
N GLY A 214 -16.64 -0.69 -11.68
CA GLY A 214 -15.57 -1.57 -11.22
C GLY A 214 -14.15 -1.10 -11.56
N PHE A 215 -13.98 0.16 -11.97
CA PHE A 215 -12.69 0.80 -12.24
C PHE A 215 -12.49 2.05 -11.37
N GLY A 216 -12.91 2.03 -10.11
CA GLY A 216 -12.56 3.07 -9.12
C GLY A 216 -11.21 2.77 -8.46
N VAL A 217 -10.57 3.74 -7.80
CA VAL A 217 -9.24 3.53 -7.19
C VAL A 217 -9.22 2.28 -6.31
N GLY A 218 -10.21 2.06 -5.43
CA GLY A 218 -10.30 0.86 -4.59
C GLY A 218 -10.32 -0.47 -5.35
N SER A 219 -10.74 -0.49 -6.62
CA SER A 219 -10.78 -1.72 -7.42
C SER A 219 -9.39 -2.23 -7.83
N PHE A 220 -8.41 -1.34 -7.98
CA PHE A 220 -7.04 -1.71 -8.36
C PHE A 220 -6.44 -2.68 -7.32
N PRO A 221 -5.75 -3.75 -7.74
CA PRO A 221 -4.96 -4.56 -6.82
C PRO A 221 -3.87 -3.72 -6.15
N GLN A 222 -3.41 -4.17 -4.99
CA GLN A 222 -2.35 -3.48 -4.25
C GLN A 222 -0.98 -3.66 -4.93
N LEU A 223 -0.80 -4.76 -5.66
CA LEU A 223 0.43 -5.07 -6.37
C LEU A 223 0.15 -5.83 -7.68
N ILE A 224 0.79 -5.40 -8.76
CA ILE A 224 0.87 -6.14 -10.02
C ILE A 224 2.35 -6.27 -10.38
N ILE A 225 2.83 -7.50 -10.50
CA ILE A 225 4.22 -7.81 -10.85
C ILE A 225 4.25 -8.35 -12.27
N SER A 226 5.12 -7.79 -13.10
CA SER A 226 5.47 -8.32 -14.40
C SER A 226 6.98 -8.50 -14.47
N GLU A 227 7.42 -9.74 -14.29
CA GLU A 227 8.83 -10.11 -14.17
C GLU A 227 9.54 -9.29 -13.06
N ASN A 228 10.39 -8.34 -13.41
CA ASN A 228 11.19 -7.53 -12.46
C ASN A 228 10.58 -6.15 -12.19
N HIS A 229 9.38 -5.86 -12.72
CA HIS A 229 8.74 -4.56 -12.57
C HIS A 229 7.44 -4.71 -11.78
N SER A 230 7.16 -3.72 -10.94
CA SER A 230 5.99 -3.71 -10.08
C SER A 230 5.18 -2.44 -10.28
N LEU A 231 3.86 -2.58 -10.26
CA LEU A 231 2.92 -1.48 -10.06
C LEU A 231 2.31 -1.62 -8.67
N VAL A 232 2.50 -0.59 -7.85
CA VAL A 232 2.26 -0.64 -6.40
C VAL A 232 1.25 0.43 -6.02
N LYS A 233 0.27 0.05 -5.21
CA LYS A 233 -0.75 0.98 -4.74
C LYS A 233 -0.29 1.74 -3.51
N GLY A 234 -0.36 3.06 -3.57
CA GLY A 234 -0.06 3.97 -2.48
C GLY A 234 -1.24 4.15 -1.53
N ASN A 235 -1.65 3.10 -0.83
CA ASN A 235 -2.81 3.10 0.08
C ASN A 235 -2.45 3.36 1.56
N GLY A 236 -1.24 3.84 1.83
CA GLY A 236 -0.73 4.10 3.17
C GLY A 236 -0.33 2.86 3.98
N GLN A 237 -0.34 1.68 3.37
CA GLN A 237 -0.03 0.39 4.03
C GLN A 237 0.87 -0.48 3.13
N PRO A 238 2.18 -0.21 3.04
CA PRO A 238 2.92 0.82 3.79
C PRO A 238 3.13 2.14 3.03
N TYR A 239 2.92 2.17 1.71
CA TYR A 239 3.31 3.31 0.89
C TYR A 239 2.27 4.43 0.88
N CYS A 240 2.68 5.63 1.29
CA CYS A 240 1.77 6.75 1.57
C CYS A 240 2.06 8.01 0.73
N PRO A 241 1.89 7.97 -0.59
CA PRO A 241 2.07 9.14 -1.43
C PRO A 241 1.01 10.21 -1.12
N PRO A 242 1.40 11.49 -1.00
CA PRO A 242 0.47 12.55 -0.58
C PRO A 242 -0.51 12.92 -1.69
N LEU A 243 -1.65 13.48 -1.29
CA LEU A 243 -2.55 14.20 -2.19
C LEU A 243 -1.92 15.54 -2.58
N ARG A 244 -1.82 15.80 -3.89
CA ARG A 244 -1.20 17.00 -4.48
C ARG A 244 -2.18 17.67 -5.41
N ASN A 245 -2.45 18.95 -5.19
CA ASN A 245 -3.32 19.77 -6.05
C ASN A 245 -4.70 19.09 -6.32
N GLY A 246 -5.31 18.51 -5.28
CA GLY A 246 -6.60 17.82 -5.39
C GLY A 246 -6.57 16.43 -6.04
N SER A 247 -5.39 15.92 -6.40
CA SER A 247 -5.20 14.58 -6.99
C SER A 247 -4.38 13.69 -6.07
N TRP A 248 -4.80 12.43 -5.89
CA TRP A 248 -4.09 11.43 -5.11
C TRP A 248 -3.20 10.59 -6.03
N ASP A 249 -1.89 10.58 -5.78
CA ASP A 249 -0.90 9.77 -6.50
C ASP A 249 -0.98 8.28 -6.09
N PHE A 250 -2.13 7.65 -6.34
CA PHE A 250 -2.50 6.37 -5.75
C PHE A 250 -1.80 5.13 -6.35
N PHE A 251 -1.22 5.24 -7.55
CA PHE A 251 -0.56 4.11 -8.21
C PHE A 251 0.83 4.50 -8.67
N LEU A 252 1.80 3.71 -8.24
CA LEU A 252 3.22 3.92 -8.42
C LEU A 252 3.78 2.77 -9.27
N SER A 253 4.95 2.96 -9.86
CA SER A 253 5.73 1.87 -10.46
C SER A 253 7.14 1.86 -9.91
N SER A 254 7.78 0.70 -9.98
CA SER A 254 9.15 0.51 -9.50
C SER A 254 9.81 -0.69 -10.19
N PRO A 255 11.12 -0.60 -10.49
CA PRO A 255 11.95 -1.73 -10.92
C PRO A 255 12.65 -2.45 -9.75
N GLU A 256 12.34 -2.08 -8.50
CA GLU A 256 12.84 -2.76 -7.30
C GLU A 256 12.44 -4.24 -7.29
N ASN A 257 13.25 -5.07 -6.61
CA ASN A 257 12.98 -6.49 -6.41
C ASN A 257 11.51 -6.73 -5.98
N PRO A 258 10.69 -7.39 -6.80
CA PRO A 258 9.26 -7.59 -6.51
C PRO A 258 8.97 -8.33 -5.21
N ALA A 259 9.89 -9.20 -4.76
CA ALA A 259 9.76 -9.88 -3.48
C ALA A 259 9.75 -8.90 -2.29
N VAL A 260 10.41 -7.75 -2.40
CA VAL A 260 10.36 -6.68 -1.39
C VAL A 260 8.91 -6.21 -1.22
N PHE A 261 8.22 -5.88 -2.32
CA PHE A 261 6.83 -5.40 -2.26
C PHE A 261 5.85 -6.45 -1.73
N ILE A 262 6.02 -7.72 -2.10
CA ILE A 262 5.19 -8.80 -1.56
C ILE A 262 5.35 -8.87 -0.04
N LEU A 263 6.59 -8.89 0.45
CA LEU A 263 6.88 -8.97 1.87
C LEU A 263 6.39 -7.72 2.61
N GLU A 264 6.67 -6.52 2.10
CA GLU A 264 6.24 -5.25 2.70
C GLU A 264 4.71 -5.20 2.87
N LEU A 265 3.93 -5.56 1.84
CA LEU A 265 2.47 -5.56 1.91
C LEU A 265 1.95 -6.62 2.89
N VAL A 266 2.42 -7.87 2.77
CA VAL A 266 1.94 -8.98 3.60
C VAL A 266 2.31 -8.76 5.06
N TRP A 267 3.57 -8.42 5.35
CA TRP A 267 4.02 -8.18 6.72
C TRP A 267 3.39 -6.94 7.33
N THR A 268 3.14 -5.86 6.56
CA THR A 268 2.34 -4.71 7.06
C THR A 268 0.97 -5.19 7.53
N ARG A 269 0.28 -6.01 6.72
CA ARG A 269 -1.05 -6.52 7.10
C ARG A 269 -1.01 -7.41 8.34
N LEU A 270 -0.03 -8.31 8.42
CA LEU A 270 0.13 -9.18 9.59
C LEU A 270 0.47 -8.37 10.85
N GLN A 271 1.31 -7.35 10.72
CA GLN A 271 1.63 -6.44 11.82
C GLN A 271 0.38 -5.75 12.36
N LEU A 272 -0.42 -5.17 11.48
CA LEU A 272 -1.66 -4.48 11.87
C LEU A 272 -2.67 -5.44 12.50
N LYS A 273 -2.77 -6.68 11.98
CA LYS A 273 -3.75 -7.67 12.42
C LYS A 273 -3.40 -8.32 13.76
N TYR A 274 -2.12 -8.61 14.00
CA TYR A 274 -1.66 -9.33 15.20
C TYR A 274 -0.82 -8.47 16.15
N SER A 275 -0.74 -7.16 15.89
CA SER A 275 0.07 -6.20 16.67
C SER A 275 1.53 -6.65 16.84
N LEU A 276 2.12 -7.16 15.76
CA LEU A 276 3.51 -7.65 15.76
C LEU A 276 4.50 -6.47 15.84
N GLY A 277 5.66 -6.70 16.44
CA GLY A 277 6.77 -5.74 16.48
C GLY A 277 8.06 -6.36 15.96
N GLY A 278 9.01 -5.53 15.54
CA GLY A 278 10.39 -5.96 15.25
C GLY A 278 10.59 -6.74 13.94
N LEU A 279 9.64 -6.72 13.01
CA LEU A 279 9.72 -7.44 11.74
C LEU A 279 10.36 -6.62 10.60
N TRP A 280 10.57 -5.34 10.83
CA TRP A 280 11.06 -4.39 9.82
C TRP A 280 12.58 -4.48 9.66
N GLY A 281 13.05 -4.15 8.45
CA GLY A 281 14.48 -4.10 8.15
C GLY A 281 15.24 -3.18 9.13
N GLU A 282 16.43 -3.62 9.52
CA GLU A 282 17.41 -2.76 10.19
C GLU A 282 18.09 -1.79 9.22
N ASP A 283 17.92 -2.01 7.91
CA ASP A 283 18.49 -1.18 6.88
C ASP A 283 17.79 0.18 6.78
N LEU A 284 18.53 1.17 6.30
CA LEU A 284 18.07 2.54 6.08
C LEU A 284 17.76 2.76 4.60
N LEU A 285 17.32 1.72 3.90
CA LEU A 285 16.97 1.81 2.49
C LEU A 285 15.48 2.15 2.33
N GLU A 286 15.14 2.83 1.24
CA GLU A 286 13.75 3.07 0.83
C GLU A 286 13.56 2.58 -0.60
N GLU A 287 12.39 2.02 -0.88
CA GLU A 287 12.01 1.66 -2.24
C GLU A 287 11.85 2.94 -3.07
N GLY A 288 12.58 3.02 -4.18
CA GLY A 288 12.37 4.05 -5.20
C GLY A 288 11.07 3.83 -5.97
N PHE A 289 10.30 4.89 -6.17
CA PHE A 289 9.05 4.89 -6.91
C PHE A 289 8.98 5.97 -7.97
N HIS A 290 8.33 5.64 -9.07
CA HIS A 290 7.84 6.58 -10.06
C HIS A 290 6.34 6.73 -9.94
N VAL A 291 5.81 7.95 -9.87
CA VAL A 291 4.36 8.15 -9.91
C VAL A 291 3.86 7.66 -11.28
N PHE A 292 2.84 6.80 -11.28
CA PHE A 292 2.24 6.25 -12.49
C PHE A 292 0.87 6.88 -12.78
N LEU A 293 -0.07 6.73 -11.85
CA LEU A 293 -1.41 7.29 -11.97
C LEU A 293 -1.74 8.17 -10.76
N SER A 294 -2.35 9.32 -11.05
CA SER A 294 -3.06 10.11 -10.05
C SER A 294 -4.56 10.06 -10.31
N GLY A 295 -5.36 10.11 -9.26
CA GLY A 295 -6.82 10.12 -9.35
C GLY A 295 -7.40 11.35 -8.65
N LYS A 296 -8.43 11.95 -9.23
CA LYS A 296 -9.27 12.95 -8.55
C LYS A 296 -10.74 12.59 -8.71
N ILE A 297 -11.58 13.05 -7.80
CA ILE A 297 -13.02 12.88 -7.94
C ILE A 297 -13.60 13.97 -8.84
N VAL A 298 -14.45 13.57 -9.78
CA VAL A 298 -15.25 14.47 -10.61
C VAL A 298 -16.73 14.10 -10.50
N GLN A 299 -17.58 15.12 -10.51
CA GLN A 299 -19.03 14.95 -10.64
C GLN A 299 -19.47 15.45 -12.01
N LYS A 300 -20.04 14.55 -12.82
CA LYS A 300 -20.61 14.86 -14.13
C LYS A 300 -21.96 14.20 -14.26
N GLU A 301 -22.98 14.95 -14.68
CA GLU A 301 -24.33 14.43 -14.95
C GLU A 301 -24.95 13.64 -13.78
N GLY A 302 -24.69 14.09 -12.54
CA GLY A 302 -25.17 13.43 -11.31
C GLY A 302 -24.45 12.12 -10.96
N ARG A 303 -23.36 11.78 -11.65
CA ARG A 303 -22.49 10.65 -11.33
C ARG A 303 -21.17 11.14 -10.74
N THR A 304 -20.74 10.49 -9.67
CA THR A 304 -19.40 10.64 -9.09
C THR A 304 -18.49 9.57 -9.68
N SER A 305 -17.34 9.98 -10.23
CA SER A 305 -16.34 9.06 -10.77
C SER A 305 -14.92 9.52 -10.47
N TRP A 306 -13.98 8.58 -10.63
CA TRP A 306 -12.55 8.89 -10.62
C TRP A 306 -12.13 9.36 -12.02
N ASP A 307 -11.48 10.51 -12.07
CA ASP A 307 -10.78 11.03 -13.24
C ASP A 307 -9.28 10.73 -13.07
N TYR A 308 -8.73 9.97 -14.01
CA TYR A 308 -7.38 9.45 -13.94
C TYR A 308 -6.42 10.31 -14.76
N GLN A 309 -5.25 10.59 -14.18
CA GLN A 309 -4.16 11.30 -14.82
C GLN A 309 -2.97 10.38 -14.94
N TYR A 310 -2.61 10.03 -16.18
CA TYR A 310 -1.35 9.38 -16.46
C TYR A 310 -0.18 10.35 -16.26
N LYS A 311 0.88 9.89 -15.61
CA LYS A 311 2.14 10.62 -15.46
C LYS A 311 3.16 10.03 -16.44
N PRO A 312 3.32 10.55 -17.65
CA PRO A 312 4.31 10.02 -18.58
C PRO A 312 5.72 10.24 -18.03
N ILE A 313 6.59 9.25 -18.22
CA ILE A 313 8.02 9.33 -17.93
C ILE A 313 8.74 8.76 -19.15
N GLU A 314 9.78 9.45 -19.60
CA GLU A 314 10.59 9.01 -20.73
C GLU A 314 11.22 7.65 -20.43
N LYS A 315 11.27 6.79 -21.45
CA LYS A 315 11.74 5.41 -21.32
C LYS A 315 13.18 5.36 -20.78
N GLU A 316 14.01 6.27 -21.25
CA GLU A 316 15.43 6.39 -20.90
C GLU A 316 15.61 6.62 -19.40
N ILE A 317 14.72 7.41 -18.77
CA ILE A 317 14.74 7.68 -17.33
C ILE A 317 14.37 6.40 -16.54
N LEU A 318 13.38 5.65 -17.02
CA LEU A 318 12.95 4.40 -16.39
C LEU A 318 13.95 3.24 -16.56
N GLU A 319 14.85 3.33 -17.54
CA GLU A 319 15.90 2.34 -17.81
C GLU A 319 17.23 2.70 -17.12
N GLU A 320 17.30 3.82 -16.39
CA GLU A 320 18.46 4.13 -15.55
C GLU A 320 18.68 3.05 -14.48
N GLU A 321 19.94 2.86 -14.08
CA GLU A 321 20.30 1.87 -13.06
C GLU A 321 19.56 2.17 -11.75
N TYR A 322 18.64 1.28 -11.37
CA TYR A 322 17.89 1.39 -10.13
C TYR A 322 18.82 1.33 -8.91
N LYS A 323 18.65 2.29 -8.00
CA LYS A 323 19.30 2.30 -6.70
C LYS A 323 18.26 2.59 -5.63
N PRO A 324 18.12 1.72 -4.61
CA PRO A 324 17.29 2.03 -3.46
C PRO A 324 17.65 3.40 -2.87
N GLY A 325 16.63 4.14 -2.48
CA GLY A 325 16.80 5.38 -1.75
C GLY A 325 17.49 5.15 -0.40
N GLN A 326 18.04 6.21 0.17
CA GLN A 326 18.50 6.21 1.55
C GLN A 326 17.47 6.97 2.39
N TRP A 327 16.86 6.25 3.33
CA TRP A 327 15.96 6.84 4.31
C TRP A 327 16.65 7.94 5.09
N LYS A 328 15.94 9.05 5.26
CA LYS A 328 16.38 10.18 6.06
C LYS A 328 15.19 10.73 6.85
N PRO A 329 15.43 11.25 8.07
CA PRO A 329 14.41 12.00 8.78
C PRO A 329 14.12 13.32 8.05
N VAL A 330 13.03 13.95 8.46
CA VAL A 330 12.72 15.31 7.99
C VAL A 330 13.68 16.28 8.67
N PHE A 331 14.38 17.07 7.86
CA PHE A 331 15.17 18.20 8.34
C PHE A 331 14.24 19.39 8.55
N LEU A 332 14.32 19.98 9.74
CA LEU A 332 13.46 21.07 10.17
C LEU A 332 14.27 22.35 10.32
N ASP A 333 13.64 23.49 10.08
CA ASP A 333 14.15 24.73 10.64
C ASP A 333 13.87 24.80 12.16
N GLN A 334 14.45 25.80 12.82
CA GLN A 334 14.31 25.97 14.27
C GLN A 334 12.85 26.17 14.71
N ASN A 335 12.05 26.92 13.94
CA ASN A 335 10.66 27.21 14.30
C ASN A 335 9.79 25.97 14.11
N GLN A 336 10.00 25.23 13.02
CA GLN A 336 9.35 23.94 12.78
C GLN A 336 9.68 22.95 13.89
N PHE A 337 10.97 22.84 14.27
CA PHE A 337 11.41 21.96 15.35
C PHE A 337 10.72 22.28 16.68
N VAL A 338 10.59 23.56 17.05
CA VAL A 338 9.88 23.99 18.27
C VAL A 338 8.44 23.51 18.26
N ILE A 339 7.72 23.70 17.15
CA ILE A 339 6.31 23.30 17.05
C ILE A 339 6.16 21.77 17.06
N ILE A 340 6.96 21.03 16.29
CA ILE A 340 6.89 19.56 16.31
C ILE A 340 7.22 19.02 17.71
N ASN A 341 8.25 19.55 18.38
CA ASN A 341 8.61 19.12 19.73
C ASN A 341 7.50 19.44 20.76
N ARG A 342 6.81 20.58 20.61
CA ARG A 342 5.64 20.91 21.43
C ARG A 342 4.48 19.96 21.17
N LEU A 343 4.21 19.62 19.90
CA LEU A 343 3.21 18.63 19.53
C LEU A 343 3.51 17.23 20.11
N CYS A 344 4.78 16.82 20.19
CA CYS A 344 5.16 15.57 20.86
C CYS A 344 4.77 15.55 22.36
N SER A 345 4.70 16.72 23.01
CA SER A 345 4.42 16.85 24.45
C SER A 345 2.95 17.15 24.75
N GLU A 346 2.33 18.03 23.96
CA GLU A 346 0.98 18.57 24.19
C GLU A 346 -0.09 17.94 23.30
N GLY A 347 0.30 17.26 22.21
CA GLY A 347 -0.61 16.55 21.29
C GLY A 347 -1.35 17.42 20.28
N SER A 348 -1.50 18.73 20.53
CA SER A 348 -2.12 19.66 19.58
C SER A 348 -1.64 21.10 19.74
N GLU A 349 -1.59 21.84 18.64
CA GLU A 349 -1.21 23.27 18.61
C GLU A 349 -2.27 24.10 17.88
N ASP A 350 -2.85 25.12 18.53
CA ASP A 350 -3.81 26.04 17.89
C ASP A 350 -3.08 27.17 17.14
N VAL A 351 -3.09 27.12 15.81
CA VAL A 351 -2.39 28.09 14.96
C VAL A 351 -3.12 29.44 14.86
N ALA A 352 -4.35 29.53 15.38
CA ALA A 352 -5.09 30.79 15.50
C ALA A 352 -4.88 31.47 16.87
N ASN A 353 -4.13 30.84 17.78
CA ASN A 353 -3.82 31.42 19.08
C ASN A 353 -3.02 32.73 18.91
N THR A 354 -3.40 33.78 19.67
CA THR A 354 -2.75 35.09 19.60
C THR A 354 -1.25 35.03 19.91
N ASP A 355 -0.82 34.18 20.84
CA ASP A 355 0.59 34.02 21.18
C ASP A 355 1.37 33.32 20.06
N PHE A 356 0.76 32.34 19.40
CA PHE A 356 1.35 31.67 18.22
C PHE A 356 1.53 32.66 17.06
N VAL A 357 0.48 33.41 16.74
CA VAL A 357 0.48 34.42 15.68
C VAL A 357 1.50 35.51 15.98
N LYS A 358 1.57 35.98 17.23
CA LYS A 358 2.54 37.00 17.65
C LYS A 358 3.97 36.47 17.58
N TRP A 359 4.23 35.25 18.04
CA TRP A 359 5.56 34.64 18.01
C TRP A 359 6.14 34.52 16.59
N LEU A 360 5.30 34.16 15.61
CA LEU A 360 5.70 34.16 14.19
C LEU A 360 5.81 35.59 13.63
N GLY A 361 4.90 36.48 14.02
CA GLY A 361 4.91 37.88 13.62
C GLY A 361 6.18 38.63 14.04
N ASP A 362 6.67 38.39 15.26
CA ASP A 362 7.92 38.97 15.78
C ASP A 362 9.16 38.53 14.95
N GLN A 363 9.03 37.43 14.19
CA GLN A 363 10.07 36.90 13.30
C GLN A 363 9.81 37.23 11.82
N ASN A 364 8.78 38.04 11.51
CA ASN A 364 8.32 38.35 10.16
C ASN A 364 7.92 37.12 9.33
N ILE A 365 7.40 36.08 9.99
CA ILE A 365 6.94 34.85 9.33
C ILE A 365 5.43 34.90 9.15
N ASN A 366 4.95 34.61 7.93
CA ASN A 366 3.53 34.49 7.66
C ASN A 366 2.99 33.14 8.16
N VAL A 367 1.91 33.17 8.95
CA VAL A 367 1.30 32.00 9.59
C VAL A 367 0.90 30.93 8.57
N ASP A 368 0.20 31.30 7.50
CA ASP A 368 -0.29 30.32 6.51
C ASP A 368 0.88 29.62 5.82
N SER A 369 1.89 30.38 5.38
CA SER A 369 3.09 29.81 4.75
C SER A 369 3.88 28.88 5.68
N PHE A 370 3.91 29.21 6.98
CA PHE A 370 4.59 28.39 7.98
C PHE A 370 3.80 27.10 8.26
N VAL A 371 2.48 27.19 8.39
CA VAL A 371 1.61 26.01 8.53
C VAL A 371 1.73 25.11 7.31
N ASP A 372 1.72 25.66 6.10
CA ASP A 372 1.93 24.87 4.88
C ASP A 372 3.31 24.19 4.87
N SER A 373 4.35 24.87 5.35
CA SER A 373 5.70 24.28 5.49
C SER A 373 5.69 23.09 6.46
N LEU A 374 4.96 23.19 7.58
CA LEU A 374 4.79 22.12 8.55
C LEU A 374 4.01 20.94 7.94
N LEU A 375 2.90 21.19 7.26
CA LEU A 375 2.11 20.15 6.59
C LEU A 375 2.91 19.44 5.48
N ASN A 376 3.85 20.14 4.83
CA ASN A 376 4.73 19.56 3.82
C ASN A 376 5.80 18.62 4.40
N THR A 377 6.03 18.62 5.72
CA THR A 377 6.89 17.62 6.37
C THR A 377 6.27 16.22 6.37
N GLY A 378 4.95 16.11 6.25
CA GLY A 378 4.21 14.85 6.41
C GLY A 378 4.08 14.37 7.86
N LEU A 379 4.69 15.06 8.84
CA LEU A 379 4.65 14.70 10.26
C LEU A 379 3.39 15.20 10.99
N VAL A 380 2.67 16.14 10.37
CA VAL A 380 1.49 16.80 10.94
C VAL A 380 0.36 16.92 9.93
N ALA A 381 -0.86 16.99 10.46
CA ALA A 381 -2.08 17.25 9.72
C ALA A 381 -2.95 18.25 10.49
N LYS A 382 -3.86 18.90 9.76
CA LYS A 382 -4.72 19.97 10.26
C LYS A 382 -6.07 19.43 10.71
N ASP A 383 -6.54 19.90 11.86
CA ASP A 383 -7.88 19.72 12.40
C ASP A 383 -8.47 21.10 12.69
N LYS A 384 -9.17 21.67 11.72
CA LYS A 384 -9.64 23.07 11.75
C LYS A 384 -8.46 24.01 12.00
N ASN A 385 -8.37 24.66 13.15
CA ASN A 385 -7.25 25.55 13.51
C ASN A 385 -6.14 24.85 14.29
N HIS A 386 -6.24 23.54 14.52
CA HIS A 386 -5.23 22.80 15.28
C HIS A 386 -4.31 22.00 14.36
N LEU A 387 -3.03 21.93 14.69
CA LEU A 387 -2.11 20.94 14.17
C LEU A 387 -2.02 19.77 15.13
N LYS A 388 -1.92 18.56 14.58
CA LYS A 388 -1.70 17.31 15.32
C LYS A 388 -0.72 16.44 14.57
N LEU A 389 0.01 15.58 15.29
CA LEU A 389 0.93 14.61 14.70
C LEU A 389 0.16 13.56 13.90
N THR A 390 0.74 13.12 12.78
CA THR A 390 0.30 11.96 11.98
C THR A 390 1.05 10.68 12.34
N THR A 391 2.02 10.78 13.25
CA THR A 391 2.93 9.72 13.69
C THR A 391 2.51 9.18 15.06
N GLU A 392 2.94 7.96 15.38
CA GLU A 392 2.69 7.29 16.66
C GLU A 392 3.73 7.67 17.71
N GLU A 393 5.01 7.61 17.33
CA GLU A 393 6.15 7.94 18.18
C GLU A 393 7.07 8.93 17.44
N CYS A 394 6.60 10.16 17.26
CA CYS A 394 7.43 11.23 16.71
C CYS A 394 8.56 11.57 17.68
N GLN A 395 9.80 11.55 17.19
CA GLN A 395 10.96 11.97 17.95
C GLN A 395 11.70 13.09 17.24
N CYS A 396 12.01 14.15 18.01
CA CYS A 396 12.82 15.29 17.61
C CYS A 396 14.24 15.14 18.13
N VAL A 397 15.26 15.38 17.29
CA VAL A 397 16.67 15.31 17.66
C VAL A 397 17.45 16.49 17.08
N ILE A 398 18.38 17.01 17.88
CA ILE A 398 19.38 17.99 17.44
C ILE A 398 20.68 17.22 17.19
N LEU A 399 21.19 17.25 15.96
CA LEU A 399 22.42 16.56 15.59
C LEU A 399 23.65 17.30 16.13
N PRO A 400 24.81 16.63 16.28
CA PRO A 400 26.07 17.29 16.66
C PRO A 400 26.49 18.42 15.72
N THR A 401 26.02 18.39 14.48
CA THR A 401 26.20 19.45 13.46
C THR A 401 25.36 20.70 13.71
N GLY A 402 24.41 20.66 14.65
CA GLY A 402 23.44 21.72 14.94
C GLY A 402 22.16 21.65 14.10
N GLU A 403 22.02 20.66 13.21
CA GLU A 403 20.82 20.45 12.40
C GLU A 403 19.68 19.85 13.23
N TYR A 404 18.45 20.29 12.95
CA TYR A 404 17.24 19.79 13.59
C TYR A 404 16.58 18.72 12.72
N VAL A 405 16.28 17.56 13.30
CA VAL A 405 15.60 16.48 12.58
C VAL A 405 14.43 15.92 13.38
N ALA A 406 13.41 15.41 12.67
CA ALA A 406 12.30 14.68 13.27
C ALA A 406 11.82 13.53 12.37
N ALA A 407 11.33 12.46 12.99
CA ALA A 407 10.71 11.34 12.29
C ALA A 407 9.85 10.48 13.23
N GLU A 408 8.99 9.65 12.65
CA GLU A 408 8.41 8.47 13.31
C GLU A 408 9.53 7.53 13.77
N ASN A 409 9.45 7.06 15.02
CA ASN A 409 10.45 6.17 15.59
C ASN A 409 9.85 4.93 16.28
N ASN A 410 8.58 4.60 16.04
CA ASN A 410 7.92 3.40 16.58
C ASN A 410 8.64 2.07 16.22
N THR A 411 9.48 2.08 15.19
CA THR A 411 10.32 0.94 14.77
C THR A 411 11.81 1.10 15.10
N GLY A 412 12.22 2.19 15.76
CA GLY A 412 13.61 2.53 16.04
C GLY A 412 14.42 3.02 14.83
N ARG A 413 13.77 3.31 13.68
CA ARG A 413 14.44 3.69 12.42
C ARG A 413 15.26 4.98 12.55
N LEU A 414 14.71 6.00 13.23
CA LEU A 414 15.44 7.25 13.51
C LEU A 414 16.67 6.98 14.38
N THR A 415 16.52 6.18 15.44
CA THR A 415 17.62 5.82 16.35
C THR A 415 18.77 5.13 15.59
N ARG A 416 18.45 4.19 14.70
CA ARG A 416 19.45 3.52 13.84
C ARG A 416 20.13 4.49 12.89
N TRP A 417 19.38 5.39 12.27
CA TRP A 417 19.94 6.42 11.38
C TRP A 417 20.88 7.40 12.09
N ILE A 418 20.56 7.79 13.32
CA ILE A 418 21.46 8.62 14.13
C ILE A 418 22.73 7.84 14.45
N SER A 419 22.58 6.57 14.86
CA SER A 419 23.70 5.71 15.23
C SER A 419 24.66 5.42 14.07
N SER A 420 24.17 5.40 12.83
CA SER A 420 25.02 5.22 11.63
C SER A 420 25.80 6.48 11.23
N ARG A 421 25.53 7.63 11.86
CA ARG A 421 26.18 8.92 11.61
C ARG A 421 27.13 9.38 12.70
N LEU A 422 27.10 8.73 13.87
CA LEU A 422 28.04 8.92 14.97
C LEU A 422 29.24 7.99 14.77
#